data_AF-A0AAW0L206-F1
#
_entry.id   AF-A0AAW0L206-F1
#
_cell.length_a   1.000
_cell.length_b   1.000
_cell.length_c   1.000
_cell.angle_alpha   90.00
_cell.angle_beta   90.00
_cell.angle_gamma   90.00
#
_symmetry.space_group_name_H-M   'P 1'
#
loop_
_entity.id
_entity.type
_entity.pdbx_description
1 polymer ?
#
loop_
_entity_poly.entity_id
_entity_poly.type
_entity_poly.pdbx_seq_one_letter_code
_entity_poly.pdbx_strand_id
1 'polypeptide(L)' 'GYLDPEYILTRKLTDKSDVYSLGVVNVECKFSMIFLAIHGRMGSYPPKCVVKFLNLALKCCEDETDARPSMVEVD' A
#
# COMPACT_ATOMS: atom_id res chain seq x y z
N GLY A 1 -8.04 12.51 1.25
CA GLY A 1 -6.74 12.44 1.94
C GLY A 1 -6.66 11.08 2.58
N TYR A 2 -5.65 10.30 2.24
CA TYR A 2 -5.48 8.93 2.72
C TYR A 2 -4.96 8.93 4.16
N LEU A 3 -5.90 8.89 5.10
CA LEU A 3 -5.64 8.90 6.54
C LEU A 3 -6.02 7.56 7.14
N ASP A 4 -5.18 7.07 8.03
CA ASP A 4 -5.40 5.86 8.82
C ASP A 4 -6.74 5.96 9.60
N PRO A 5 -7.64 4.96 9.47
CA PRO A 5 -8.91 4.93 10.22
C PRO A 5 -8.71 5.06 11.72
N GLU A 6 -7.66 4.47 12.27
CA GLU A 6 -7.36 4.56 13.70
C GLU A 6 -6.88 5.96 14.08
N TYR A 7 -6.09 6.62 13.23
CA TYR A 7 -5.73 8.03 13.41
C TYR A 7 -6.98 8.93 13.41
N ILE A 8 -7.95 8.67 12.52
CA ILE A 8 -9.19 9.45 12.44
C ILE A 8 -10.00 9.31 13.75
N LEU A 9 -10.07 8.10 14.29
CA LEU A 9 -10.86 7.77 15.49
C LEU A 9 -10.18 8.20 16.79
N THR A 10 -8.88 7.94 16.93
CA THR A 10 -8.13 8.13 18.17
C THR A 10 -7.36 9.44 18.23
N ARG A 11 -7.15 10.09 17.09
CA ARG A 11 -6.28 11.26 16.91
C ARG A 11 -4.82 11.03 17.32
N LYS A 12 -4.39 9.77 17.41
CA LYS A 12 -3.01 9.39 17.73
C LYS A 12 -2.26 9.07 16.46
N LEU A 13 -1.23 9.86 16.17
CA LEU A 13 -0.31 9.59 15.06
C LEU A 13 0.72 8.55 15.50
N THR A 14 0.84 7.47 14.74
CA THR A 14 1.82 6.41 14.97
C THR A 14 2.59 6.13 13.67
N ASP A 15 3.70 5.42 13.79
CA ASP A 15 4.45 4.86 12.66
C ASP A 15 3.58 3.95 11.77
N LYS A 16 2.57 3.29 12.36
CA LYS A 16 1.57 2.50 11.62
C LYS A 16 0.61 3.34 10.79
N SER A 17 0.40 4.61 11.14
CA SER A 17 -0.38 5.53 10.31
C SER A 17 0.38 5.90 9.03
N ASP A 18 1.71 6.06 9.10
CA ASP A 18 2.56 6.28 7.92
C ASP A 18 2.59 5.05 7.01
N VAL A 19 2.65 3.84 7.59
CA VAL A 19 2.56 2.56 6.85
C VAL A 19 1.24 2.47 6.07
N TYR A 20 0.12 2.85 6.69
CA TYR A 20 -1.19 2.83 6.04
C TYR A 20 -1.24 3.82 4.86
N SER A 21 -0.86 5.08 5.09
CA SER A 21 -0.84 6.08 4.02
C SER A 21 0.08 5.68 2.86
N LEU A 22 1.26 5.10 3.16
CA LEU A 22 2.16 4.55 2.15
C LEU A 22 1.55 3.35 1.41
N GLY A 23 0.85 2.46 2.13
CA GLY A 23 0.11 1.34 1.58
C GLY A 23 -0.92 1.79 0.55
N VAL A 24 -1.72 2.81 0.90
CA VAL A 24 -2.76 3.29 -0.01
C VAL A 24 -2.18 4.00 -1.23
N VAL A 25 -1.14 4.83 -1.06
CA VAL A 25 -0.42 5.43 -2.20
C VAL A 25 0.16 4.34 -3.11
N ASN A 26 0.73 3.27 -2.53
CA ASN A 26 1.24 2.15 -3.31
C ASN A 26 0.13 1.39 -4.05
N VAL A 27 -1.02 1.12 -3.42
CA VAL A 27 -2.17 0.51 -4.09
C VAL A 27 -2.67 1.40 -5.23
N GLU A 28 -2.85 2.70 -4.99
CA GLU A 28 -3.36 3.64 -5.99
C GLU A 28 -2.39 3.82 -7.16
N CYS A 29 -1.10 4.06 -6.88
CA CYS A 29 -0.07 4.13 -7.90
C CYS A 29 0.00 2.82 -8.70
N LYS A 30 -0.06 1.64 -8.05
CA LYS A 30 0.03 0.36 -8.76
C LYS A 30 -1.24 0.04 -9.52
N PHE A 31 -2.43 0.38 -9.02
CA PHE A 31 -3.66 0.23 -9.79
C PHE A 31 -3.64 1.13 -11.02
N SER A 32 -3.17 2.37 -10.88
CA SER A 32 -2.94 3.30 -12.00
C SER A 32 -1.87 2.79 -12.97
N MET A 33 -0.74 2.26 -12.48
CA MET A 33 0.32 1.67 -13.32
C MET A 33 -0.11 0.37 -14.00
N ILE A 34 -0.87 -0.49 -13.32
CA ILE A 34 -1.45 -1.71 -13.90
C ILE A 34 -2.44 -1.30 -14.98
N PHE A 35 -3.33 -0.34 -14.71
CA PHE A 35 -4.25 0.23 -15.69
C PHE A 35 -3.52 0.79 -16.93
N LEU A 36 -2.38 1.47 -16.73
CA LEU A 36 -1.51 1.94 -17.82
C LEU A 36 -0.70 0.83 -18.50
N ALA A 37 -0.40 -0.27 -17.79
CA ALA A 37 0.29 -1.45 -18.32
C ALA A 37 -0.63 -2.26 -19.24
N ILE A 38 -1.90 -2.45 -18.88
CA ILE A 38 -2.93 -2.97 -19.81
C ILE A 38 -3.18 -2.00 -20.97
N HIS A 39 -3.00 -0.68 -20.76
CA HIS A 39 -3.06 0.33 -21.82
C HIS A 39 -1.76 0.47 -22.66
N GLY A 40 -0.74 -0.36 -22.42
CA GLY A 40 0.31 -0.64 -23.41
C GLY A 40 1.54 0.27 -23.47
N ARG A 41 2.00 0.89 -22.36
CA ARG A 41 3.20 1.77 -22.40
C ARG A 41 4.43 1.37 -21.59
N MET A 42 4.39 0.36 -20.73
CA MET A 42 5.61 -0.19 -20.13
C MET A 42 5.61 -1.70 -20.29
N GLY A 43 6.74 -2.25 -20.73
CA GLY A 43 6.90 -3.66 -21.11
C GLY A 43 6.43 -4.67 -20.04
N SER A 44 6.37 -5.94 -20.46
CA SER A 44 5.88 -7.06 -19.63
C SER A 44 6.60 -7.13 -18.28
N TYR A 45 5.90 -6.75 -17.22
CA TYR A 45 6.36 -6.95 -15.85
C TYR A 45 6.13 -8.43 -15.47
N PRO A 46 7.11 -9.13 -14.89
CA PRO A 46 6.90 -10.49 -14.44
C PRO A 46 5.72 -10.53 -13.44
N PRO A 47 4.70 -11.38 -13.66
CA PRO A 47 3.50 -11.41 -12.82
C PRO A 47 3.83 -11.66 -11.34
N LYS A 48 4.92 -12.39 -11.05
CA LYS A 48 5.42 -12.62 -9.69
C LYS A 48 5.81 -11.34 -8.95
N CYS A 49 6.35 -10.34 -9.65
CA CYS A 49 6.71 -9.06 -9.04
C CYS A 49 5.44 -8.26 -8.70
N VAL A 50 4.49 -8.19 -9.64
CA VAL A 50 3.20 -7.49 -9.43
C VAL A 50 2.45 -8.07 -8.24
N VAL A 51 2.38 -9.41 -8.13
CA VAL A 51 1.71 -10.10 -7.02
C VAL A 51 2.37 -9.80 -5.68
N LYS A 52 3.71 -9.77 -5.59
CA LYS A 52 4.41 -9.44 -4.33
C LYS A 52 4.15 -8.00 -3.88
N PHE A 53 4.23 -7.04 -4.80
CA PHE A 53 3.98 -5.64 -4.49
C PHE A 53 2.52 -5.39 -4.09
N LEU A 54 1.56 -5.99 -4.79
CA LEU A 54 0.15 -5.90 -4.43
C LEU A 54 -0.13 -6.52 -3.07
N ASN A 55 0.43 -7.70 -2.77
CA ASN A 55 0.26 -8.33 -1.46
C ASN A 55 0.84 -7.49 -0.31
N LEU A 56 2.00 -6.86 -0.52
CA LEU A 56 2.57 -5.95 0.48
C LEU A 56 1.68 -4.72 0.67
N ALA A 57 1.24 -4.09 -0.42
CA ALA A 57 0.38 -2.92 -0.37
C ALA A 57 -0.97 -3.22 0.30
N LEU A 58 -1.56 -4.39 0.03
CA LEU A 58 -2.78 -4.86 0.71
C LEU A 58 -2.56 -5.08 2.21
N LYS A 59 -1.43 -5.68 2.61
CA LYS A 59 -1.08 -5.84 4.03
C LYS A 59 -0.88 -4.52 4.76
N CYS A 60 -0.35 -3.49 4.09
CA CYS A 60 -0.22 -2.15 4.68
C CYS A 60 -1.57 -1.46 4.89
N CYS A 61 -2.60 -1.84 4.13
CA CYS A 61 -3.95 -1.27 4.20
C CYS A 61 -4.90 -2.02 5.14
N GLU A 62 -4.41 -2.97 5.94
CA GLU A 62 -5.25 -3.67 6.94
C GLU A 62 -5.84 -2.69 7.95
N ASP A 63 -7.09 -2.90 8.33
CA ASP A 63 -7.76 -2.02 9.30
C ASP A 63 -7.12 -2.15 10.69
N GLU A 64 -6.79 -3.38 11.09
CA GLU A 64 -6.10 -3.68 12.35
C GLU A 64 -4.62 -3.26 12.26
N THR A 65 -4.20 -2.33 13.11
CA THR A 65 -2.84 -1.75 13.14
C THR A 65 -1.75 -2.78 13.41
N ASP A 66 -2.01 -3.75 14.29
CA ASP A 66 -1.06 -4.81 14.65
C ASP A 66 -0.85 -5.82 13.50
N ALA A 67 -1.80 -5.93 12.58
CA ALA A 67 -1.69 -6.78 11.39
C ALA A 67 -0.86 -6.15 10.26
N ARG A 68 -0.66 -4.82 10.30
CA ARG A 68 0.19 -4.09 9.35
C ARG A 68 1.66 -4.40 9.62
N PRO A 69 2.52 -4.53 8.60
CA PRO A 69 3.97 -4.68 8.79
C PRO A 69 4.57 -3.46 9.50
N SER A 70 5.75 -3.61 10.10
CA SER A 70 6.51 -2.46 10.61
C SER A 70 7.27 -1.75 9.48
N MET A 71 7.55 -0.46 9.61
CA MET A 71 8.35 0.27 8.60
C MET A 71 9.72 -0.38 8.34
N VAL A 72 10.32 -1.03 9.34
CA VAL A 72 11.59 -1.76 9.22
C VAL A 72 11.49 -2.97 8.28
N GLU A 73 10.28 -3.50 8.09
CA GLU A 73 10.02 -4.61 7.15
C GLU A 73 9.63 -4.12 5.74
N VAL A 74 9.41 -2.81 5.59
CA VAL A 74 8.97 -2.16 4.33
C VAL A 74 10.13 -1.50 3.59
N ASP A 75 11.32 -1.35 4.22
CA ASP A 75 12.59 -0.88 3.63
C ASP A 75 13.32 -1.92 2.77
#